data_AF-A0A0W0YGF5-F1
#
_entry.id   AF-A0A0W0YGF5-F1
#
_cell.length_a   1.000
_cell.length_b   1.000
_cell.length_c   1.000
_cell.angle_alpha   90.00
_cell.angle_beta   90.00
_cell.angle_gamma   90.00
#
_symmetry.space_group_name_H-M   'P 1'
#
loop_
_entity.id
_entity.type
_entity.pdbx_description
1 polymer ?
#
loop_
_entity_poly.entity_id
_entity_poly.type
_entity_poly.pdbx_seq_one_letter_code
_entity_poly.pdbx_strand_id
1 'polypeptide(L)'
;MISLAKLLGLRRSNRPTIVHENPGPIDLEIIPDNCDFIREGSGLTTVTGAVGHNVNLAIRGNGSLRIIGNVGTGCKILKEGNGTLTFEGAVASDLELTLYGGGDVTFTQQPSEEVIRSIKNRGTTARIICAGTILPQPSQGYRHHNLGNQARQHSEQSARILNQLSYSRPSSPSPKSENTEDYYQPFTQNYIEHCQTSKLETIAVRINQLNLTNEEELLFEDFKDPITLDYFEDIPVMYDERYYNLSTLLELYKNSRPDPFTRNPLKLAGISPARTLLNNFDEVVLELHKKREAIKQNAPDHLLDEETQSSQQLFKR
;
A
#
# COMPACT_ATOMS: atom_id res chain seq x y z
N MET A 1 5.89 -28.67 22.90
CA MET A 1 6.09 -27.26 22.47
C MET A 1 5.13 -26.98 21.34
N ILE A 2 4.08 -26.20 21.61
CA ILE A 2 3.13 -25.75 20.59
C ILE A 2 3.73 -24.47 19.99
N SER A 3 3.92 -24.45 18.67
CA SER A 3 4.43 -23.28 17.94
C SER A 3 3.49 -22.09 18.12
N LEU A 4 4.06 -20.89 18.31
CA LEU A 4 3.36 -19.60 18.43
C LEU A 4 2.35 -19.36 17.28
N ALA A 5 2.61 -19.92 16.10
CA ALA A 5 1.71 -19.86 14.94
C ALA A 5 0.39 -20.64 15.14
N LYS A 6 0.36 -21.61 16.05
CA LYS A 6 -0.85 -22.39 16.39
C LYS A 6 -1.71 -21.70 17.45
N LEU A 7 -1.18 -20.68 18.13
CA LEU A 7 -1.88 -19.92 19.18
C LEU A 7 -2.67 -18.72 18.60
N LEU A 8 -2.28 -18.23 17.41
CA LEU A 8 -2.81 -17.00 16.80
C LEU A 8 -3.88 -17.19 15.73
N GLY A 9 -4.41 -18.41 15.54
CA GLY A 9 -5.55 -18.61 14.63
C GLY A 9 -5.34 -18.22 13.16
N LEU A 10 -4.11 -17.91 12.74
CA LEU A 10 -3.75 -17.62 11.35
C LEU A 10 -4.10 -18.85 10.50
N ARG A 11 -5.21 -18.76 9.75
CA ARG A 11 -5.46 -19.62 8.61
C ARG A 11 -4.30 -19.42 7.65
N ARG A 12 -3.32 -20.32 7.69
CA ARG A 12 -2.34 -20.44 6.61
C ARG A 12 -3.15 -20.70 5.34
N SER A 13 -3.16 -19.71 4.46
CA SER A 13 -3.42 -19.94 3.04
C SER A 13 -2.52 -21.12 2.62
N ASN A 14 -3.12 -22.25 2.24
CA ASN A 14 -2.38 -23.42 1.75
C ASN A 14 -1.87 -23.21 0.30
N ARG A 15 -1.78 -21.96 -0.17
CA ARG A 15 -1.31 -21.63 -1.52
C ARG A 15 0.20 -21.89 -1.62
N PRO A 16 0.68 -22.54 -2.68
CA PRO A 16 2.11 -22.67 -2.93
C PRO A 16 2.75 -21.28 -3.06
N THR A 17 3.85 -21.04 -2.33
CA THR A 17 4.63 -19.80 -2.45
C THR A 17 5.93 -20.08 -3.20
N ILE A 18 6.19 -19.30 -4.26
CA ILE A 18 7.43 -19.34 -5.04
C ILE A 18 8.15 -18.02 -4.79
N VAL A 19 9.34 -18.08 -4.17
CA VAL A 19 10.11 -16.88 -3.80
C VAL A 19 11.45 -16.88 -4.51
N HIS A 20 11.73 -15.80 -5.24
CA HIS A 20 12.98 -15.58 -5.95
C HIS A 20 13.69 -14.33 -5.43
N GLU A 21 14.72 -14.54 -4.62
CA GLU A 21 15.52 -13.48 -3.98
C GLU A 21 16.84 -13.20 -4.72
N ASN A 22 17.24 -14.10 -5.63
CA ASN A 22 18.54 -14.03 -6.30
C ASN A 22 18.65 -12.75 -7.17
N PRO A 23 19.76 -12.00 -7.12
CA PRO A 23 19.98 -10.85 -8.01
C PRO A 23 20.10 -11.21 -9.50
N GLY A 24 20.31 -12.48 -9.85
CA GLY A 24 20.40 -12.95 -11.25
C GLY A 24 19.07 -12.94 -12.00
N PRO A 25 19.11 -12.97 -13.34
CA PRO A 25 17.93 -13.12 -14.17
C PRO A 25 17.34 -14.54 -14.04
N ILE A 26 16.02 -14.65 -14.13
CA ILE A 26 15.29 -15.92 -14.08
C ILE A 26 14.29 -15.94 -15.23
N ASP A 27 14.31 -16.98 -16.04
CA ASP A 27 13.32 -17.20 -17.08
C ASP A 27 12.39 -18.34 -16.65
N LEU A 28 11.09 -18.08 -16.71
CA LEU A 28 10.03 -19.02 -16.39
C LEU A 28 9.13 -19.18 -17.62
N GLU A 29 8.72 -20.40 -17.91
CA GLU A 29 7.70 -20.64 -18.92
C GLU A 29 6.31 -20.27 -18.37
N ILE A 30 5.99 -20.71 -17.15
CA ILE A 30 4.67 -20.54 -16.53
C ILE A 30 4.81 -20.17 -15.05
N ILE A 31 3.99 -19.22 -14.58
CA ILE A 31 3.64 -19.10 -13.17
C ILE A 31 2.31 -19.84 -12.95
N PRO A 32 2.26 -20.88 -12.10
CA PRO A 32 1.10 -21.77 -12.00
C PRO A 32 -0.12 -21.11 -11.35
N ASP A 33 -1.29 -21.71 -11.53
CA ASP A 33 -2.53 -21.26 -10.90
C ASP A 33 -2.47 -21.32 -9.36
N ASN A 34 -3.22 -20.44 -8.69
CA ASN A 34 -3.45 -20.42 -7.25
C ASN A 34 -2.16 -20.35 -6.39
N CYS A 35 -1.12 -19.70 -6.89
CA CYS A 35 0.14 -19.54 -6.16
C CYS A 35 0.40 -18.09 -5.74
N ASP A 36 1.24 -17.93 -4.73
CA ASP A 36 1.88 -16.66 -4.39
C ASP A 36 3.27 -16.64 -5.02
N PHE A 37 3.51 -15.71 -5.94
CA PHE A 37 4.81 -15.51 -6.59
C PHE A 37 5.46 -14.24 -6.06
N ILE A 38 6.66 -14.35 -5.47
CA ILE A 38 7.37 -13.23 -4.88
C ILE A 38 8.72 -13.07 -5.56
N ARG A 39 8.95 -11.91 -6.16
CA ARG A 39 10.23 -11.49 -6.71
C ARG A 39 10.83 -10.40 -5.83
N GLU A 40 11.92 -10.71 -5.13
CA GLU A 40 12.63 -9.75 -4.28
C GLU A 40 14.07 -9.54 -4.75
N GLY A 41 14.65 -8.36 -4.49
CA GLY A 41 16.05 -8.08 -4.83
C GLY A 41 16.19 -7.08 -5.98
N SER A 42 17.05 -7.39 -6.96
CA SER A 42 17.37 -6.48 -8.07
C SER A 42 17.37 -7.11 -9.46
N GLY A 43 17.10 -8.41 -9.57
CA GLY A 43 17.16 -9.10 -10.86
C GLY A 43 15.83 -9.08 -11.61
N LEU A 44 15.90 -9.49 -12.87
CA LEU A 44 14.76 -9.59 -13.78
C LEU A 44 14.19 -11.01 -13.77
N THR A 45 12.88 -11.14 -13.65
CA THR A 45 12.18 -12.37 -14.00
C THR A 45 11.48 -12.18 -15.34
N THR A 46 11.70 -13.08 -16.30
CA THR A 46 10.95 -13.14 -17.55
C THR A 46 9.97 -14.30 -17.49
N VAL A 47 8.69 -14.07 -17.76
CA VAL A 47 7.68 -15.13 -17.91
C VAL A 47 7.30 -15.22 -19.38
N THR A 48 7.71 -16.29 -20.06
CA THR A 48 7.59 -16.40 -21.53
C THR A 48 6.24 -16.95 -21.99
N GLY A 49 5.61 -17.84 -21.22
CA GLY A 49 4.38 -18.55 -21.59
C GLY A 49 3.11 -17.95 -21.02
N ALA A 50 2.89 -18.03 -19.71
CA ALA A 50 1.70 -17.47 -19.06
C ALA A 50 1.84 -17.27 -17.54
N VAL A 51 1.04 -16.35 -17.00
CA VAL A 51 0.70 -16.32 -15.57
C VAL A 51 -0.69 -16.92 -15.42
N GLY A 52 -0.81 -17.93 -14.56
CA GLY A 52 -2.06 -18.65 -14.30
C GLY A 52 -3.15 -17.80 -13.65
N HIS A 53 -4.20 -18.47 -13.19
CA HIS A 53 -5.37 -17.88 -12.55
C HIS A 53 -5.17 -17.75 -11.04
N ASN A 54 -5.79 -16.75 -10.42
CA ASN A 54 -5.77 -16.50 -8.97
C ASN A 54 -4.35 -16.41 -8.39
N VAL A 55 -3.42 -15.86 -9.16
CA VAL A 55 -2.02 -15.66 -8.74
C VAL A 55 -1.89 -14.36 -7.98
N ASN A 56 -1.28 -14.42 -6.79
CA ASN A 56 -0.83 -13.20 -6.11
C ASN A 56 0.63 -12.99 -6.45
N LEU A 57 0.94 -11.89 -7.13
CA LEU A 57 2.28 -11.58 -7.56
C LEU A 57 2.82 -10.38 -6.78
N ALA A 58 3.93 -10.54 -6.08
CA ALA A 58 4.61 -9.47 -5.37
C ALA A 58 5.99 -9.20 -6.00
N ILE A 59 6.25 -7.96 -6.39
CA ILE A 59 7.57 -7.50 -6.85
C ILE A 59 8.08 -6.52 -5.80
N ARG A 60 9.20 -6.82 -5.16
CA ARG A 60 9.74 -6.03 -4.05
C ARG A 60 11.15 -5.54 -4.35
N GLY A 61 11.40 -4.28 -4.00
CA GLY A 61 12.69 -3.64 -4.17
C GLY A 61 12.96 -3.15 -5.58
N ASN A 62 14.08 -3.57 -6.15
CA ASN A 62 14.48 -3.24 -7.52
C ASN A 62 14.24 -4.42 -8.48
N GLY A 63 13.59 -5.48 -8.01
CA GLY A 63 13.23 -6.64 -8.81
C GLY A 63 12.34 -6.20 -9.96
N SER A 64 12.59 -6.73 -11.15
CA SER A 64 11.79 -6.42 -12.33
C SER A 64 11.10 -7.68 -12.82
N LEU A 65 9.91 -7.52 -13.39
CA LEU A 65 9.16 -8.61 -13.99
C LEU A 65 8.76 -8.21 -15.41
N ARG A 66 9.04 -9.10 -16.36
CA ARG A 66 8.61 -8.98 -17.75
C ARG A 66 7.77 -10.20 -18.09
N ILE A 67 6.47 -10.00 -18.29
CA ILE A 67 5.52 -11.04 -18.65
C ILE A 67 5.25 -10.94 -20.15
N ILE A 68 5.80 -11.86 -20.91
CA ILE A 68 5.58 -11.96 -22.36
C ILE A 68 4.24 -12.67 -22.62
N GLY A 69 3.93 -13.67 -21.80
CA GLY A 69 2.69 -14.43 -21.82
C GLY A 69 1.44 -13.65 -21.41
N ASN A 70 0.28 -14.31 -21.51
CA ASN A 70 -0.97 -13.76 -20.99
C ASN A 70 -1.06 -13.90 -19.46
N VAL A 71 -1.81 -13.00 -18.82
CA VAL A 71 -2.13 -13.05 -17.39
C VAL A 71 -3.59 -13.50 -17.21
N GLY A 72 -3.79 -14.59 -16.48
CA GLY A 72 -5.10 -15.18 -16.21
C GLY A 72 -5.97 -14.37 -15.24
N THR A 73 -7.22 -14.80 -15.07
CA THR A 73 -8.21 -14.12 -14.21
C THR A 73 -7.89 -14.22 -12.73
N GLY A 74 -8.42 -13.30 -11.93
CA GLY A 74 -8.30 -13.28 -10.46
C GLY A 74 -6.89 -12.96 -9.96
N CYS A 75 -6.01 -12.48 -10.84
CA CYS A 75 -4.65 -12.12 -10.47
C CYS A 75 -4.61 -10.81 -9.69
N LYS A 76 -3.79 -10.78 -8.64
CA LYS A 76 -3.52 -9.60 -7.84
C LYS A 76 -2.03 -9.32 -7.87
N ILE A 77 -1.65 -8.16 -8.38
CA ILE A 77 -0.26 -7.78 -8.54
C ILE A 77 0.06 -6.60 -7.62
N LEU A 78 1.05 -6.81 -6.76
CA LEU A 78 1.62 -5.85 -5.85
C LEU A 78 3.04 -5.52 -6.32
N LYS A 79 3.29 -4.26 -6.64
CA LYS A 79 4.63 -3.78 -6.98
C LYS A 79 5.08 -2.77 -5.93
N GLU A 80 6.16 -3.10 -5.24
CA GLU A 80 6.79 -2.33 -4.18
C GLU A 80 8.24 -2.02 -4.55
N GLY A 81 8.58 -0.74 -4.70
CA GLY A 81 9.93 -0.26 -5.02
C GLY A 81 10.12 0.13 -6.49
N ASN A 82 11.38 0.29 -6.91
CA ASN A 82 11.73 1.01 -8.14
C ASN A 82 11.97 0.12 -9.37
N GLY A 83 11.81 -1.20 -9.24
CA GLY A 83 11.91 -2.11 -10.38
C GLY A 83 10.82 -1.84 -11.44
N THR A 84 10.89 -2.51 -12.59
CA THR A 84 9.92 -2.34 -13.67
C THR A 84 8.99 -3.53 -13.78
N LEU A 85 7.74 -3.29 -14.15
CA LEU A 85 6.76 -4.32 -14.48
C LEU A 85 6.28 -4.13 -15.91
N THR A 86 6.49 -5.14 -16.76
CA THR A 86 6.11 -5.08 -18.18
C THR A 86 5.16 -6.23 -18.53
N PHE A 87 4.05 -5.90 -19.18
CA PHE A 87 3.09 -6.82 -19.77
C PHE A 87 3.16 -6.71 -21.29
N GLU A 88 3.66 -7.75 -21.94
CA GLU A 88 3.65 -7.84 -23.41
C GLU A 88 2.44 -8.62 -23.95
N GLY A 89 1.98 -9.62 -23.19
CA GLY A 89 0.75 -10.35 -23.48
C GLY A 89 -0.53 -9.65 -22.99
N ALA A 90 -1.66 -10.26 -23.27
CA ALA A 90 -2.96 -9.78 -22.81
C ALA A 90 -3.13 -10.02 -21.31
N VAL A 91 -3.76 -9.07 -20.62
CA VAL A 91 -4.12 -9.19 -19.20
C VAL A 91 -5.62 -9.40 -19.07
N ALA A 92 -6.04 -10.28 -18.17
CA ALA A 92 -7.45 -10.46 -17.84
C ALA A 92 -8.09 -9.16 -17.32
N SER A 93 -9.37 -8.97 -17.60
CA SER A 93 -10.11 -7.74 -17.28
C SER A 93 -10.28 -7.48 -15.78
N ASP A 94 -10.15 -8.52 -14.95
CA ASP A 94 -10.27 -8.47 -13.49
C ASP A 94 -8.91 -8.40 -12.77
N LEU A 95 -7.82 -8.12 -13.50
CA LEU A 95 -6.52 -7.89 -12.92
C LEU A 95 -6.58 -6.72 -11.92
N GLU A 96 -6.15 -6.96 -10.70
CA GLU A 96 -5.94 -5.90 -9.70
C GLU A 96 -4.46 -5.54 -9.62
N LEU A 97 -4.13 -4.26 -9.75
CA LEU A 97 -2.75 -3.77 -9.66
C LEU A 97 -2.62 -2.71 -8.56
N THR A 98 -1.78 -2.98 -7.57
CA THR A 98 -1.44 -2.03 -6.51
C THR A 98 0.03 -1.66 -6.60
N LEU A 99 0.31 -0.36 -6.66
CA LEU A 99 1.64 0.20 -6.84
C LEU A 99 2.06 0.99 -5.60
N TYR A 100 3.28 0.71 -5.16
CA TYR A 100 4.01 1.35 -4.08
C TYR A 100 5.45 1.62 -4.55
N GLY A 101 5.94 2.87 -4.46
CA GLY A 101 7.28 3.24 -4.95
C GLY A 101 7.36 3.51 -6.46
N GLY A 102 8.56 3.86 -6.97
CA GLY A 102 8.74 4.39 -8.32
C GLY A 102 8.80 3.34 -9.44
N GLY A 103 9.44 3.68 -10.56
CA GLY A 103 9.65 2.78 -11.70
C GLY A 103 8.45 2.68 -12.64
N ASP A 104 8.66 2.05 -13.79
CA ASP A 104 7.65 2.02 -14.85
C ASP A 104 6.82 0.74 -14.79
N VAL A 105 5.52 0.90 -14.99
CA VAL A 105 4.59 -0.17 -15.32
C VAL A 105 4.18 0.01 -16.77
N THR A 106 4.50 -0.96 -17.62
CA THR A 106 4.23 -0.88 -19.06
C THR A 106 3.31 -1.99 -19.50
N PHE A 107 2.15 -1.62 -20.04
CA PHE A 107 1.32 -2.48 -20.86
C PHE A 107 1.61 -2.14 -22.32
N THR A 108 2.20 -3.08 -23.06
CA THR A 108 2.50 -2.86 -24.49
C THR A 108 1.24 -2.80 -25.35
N GLN A 109 0.18 -3.47 -24.91
CA GLN A 109 -1.16 -3.43 -25.48
C GLN A 109 -2.08 -2.61 -24.56
N GLN A 110 -3.21 -2.13 -25.09
CA GLN A 110 -4.18 -1.41 -24.27
C GLN A 110 -4.91 -2.40 -23.35
N PRO A 111 -4.79 -2.28 -22.01
CA PRO A 111 -5.58 -3.11 -21.09
C PRO A 111 -7.04 -2.64 -21.08
N SER A 112 -7.94 -3.44 -20.53
CA SER A 112 -9.36 -3.05 -20.43
C SER A 112 -9.54 -1.88 -19.45
N GLU A 113 -10.67 -1.16 -19.58
CA GLU A 113 -11.01 -0.04 -18.71
C GLU A 113 -11.14 -0.46 -17.24
N GLU A 114 -11.60 -1.70 -16.99
CA GLU A 114 -11.69 -2.28 -15.65
C GLU A 114 -10.31 -2.41 -15.01
N VAL A 115 -9.32 -2.88 -15.76
CA VAL A 115 -7.93 -2.95 -15.30
C VAL A 115 -7.38 -1.57 -15.00
N ILE A 116 -7.62 -0.59 -15.88
CA ILE A 116 -7.16 0.79 -15.66
C ILE A 116 -7.77 1.39 -14.38
N ARG A 117 -9.06 1.13 -14.13
CA ARG A 117 -9.76 1.57 -12.91
C ARG A 117 -9.32 0.83 -11.66
N SER A 118 -8.86 -0.41 -11.79
CA SER A 118 -8.36 -1.21 -10.66
C SER A 118 -6.98 -0.78 -10.19
N ILE A 119 -6.23 -0.02 -11.01
CA ILE A 119 -4.87 0.41 -10.65
C ILE A 119 -4.90 1.37 -9.47
N LYS A 120 -4.40 0.90 -8.33
CA LYS A 120 -4.22 1.70 -7.11
C LYS A 120 -2.79 2.22 -7.08
N ASN A 121 -2.60 3.47 -7.47
CA ASN A 121 -1.32 4.18 -7.37
C ASN A 121 -1.25 4.95 -6.04
N ARG A 122 -0.78 4.28 -4.96
CA ARG A 122 -0.80 4.82 -3.60
C ARG A 122 0.50 5.58 -3.30
N GLY A 123 0.50 6.90 -3.57
CA GLY A 123 1.58 7.82 -3.18
C GLY A 123 2.88 7.62 -3.96
N THR A 124 2.80 7.23 -5.25
CA THR A 124 4.00 6.83 -6.00
C THR A 124 4.35 7.72 -7.18
N THR A 125 5.63 7.74 -7.53
CA THR A 125 6.17 8.31 -8.77
C THR A 125 6.14 7.33 -9.94
N ALA A 126 5.48 6.17 -9.80
CA ALA A 126 5.44 5.18 -10.86
C ALA A 126 4.71 5.71 -12.09
N ARG A 127 5.32 5.54 -13.25
CA ARG A 127 4.69 5.88 -14.53
C ARG A 127 3.98 4.66 -15.05
N ILE A 128 2.69 4.79 -15.32
CA ILE A 128 1.91 3.72 -15.94
C ILE A 128 1.79 4.07 -17.43
N ILE A 129 2.27 3.19 -18.28
CA ILE A 129 2.33 3.35 -19.72
C ILE A 129 1.43 2.28 -20.33
N CYS A 130 0.38 2.69 -21.03
CA CYS A 130 -0.55 1.80 -21.72
C CYS A 130 -0.47 2.07 -23.22
N ALA A 131 -0.10 1.05 -24.01
CA ALA A 131 0.06 1.15 -25.46
C ALA A 131 0.91 2.38 -25.89
N GLY A 132 2.00 2.65 -25.17
CA GLY A 132 2.89 3.80 -25.42
C GLY A 132 2.41 5.15 -24.89
N THR A 133 1.21 5.22 -24.30
CA THR A 133 0.65 6.44 -23.70
C THR A 133 0.81 6.41 -22.19
N ILE A 134 1.32 7.48 -21.59
CA ILE A 134 1.39 7.60 -20.12
C ILE A 134 -0.01 7.89 -19.61
N LEU A 135 -0.54 7.04 -18.72
CA LEU A 135 -1.80 7.31 -18.05
C LEU A 135 -1.63 8.54 -17.15
N PRO A 136 -2.53 9.54 -17.24
CA PRO A 136 -2.51 10.67 -16.35
C PRO A 136 -2.75 10.16 -14.92
N GLN A 137 -1.78 10.38 -14.04
CA GLN A 137 -1.97 10.06 -12.63
C GLN A 137 -3.17 10.87 -12.12
N PRO A 138 -4.11 10.25 -11.36
CA PRO A 138 -5.16 11.01 -10.70
C PRO A 138 -4.48 12.01 -9.78
N SER A 139 -4.51 13.28 -10.18
CA SER A 139 -3.99 14.38 -9.41
C SER A 139 -4.71 14.35 -8.06
N GLN A 140 -3.98 14.07 -6.97
CA GLN A 140 -4.45 14.43 -5.64
C GLN A 140 -4.70 15.95 -5.67
N GLY A 141 -5.97 16.32 -5.73
CA GLY A 141 -6.42 17.69 -5.76
C GLY A 141 -6.16 18.31 -4.39
N TYR A 142 -5.11 19.13 -4.29
CA TYR A 142 -5.14 20.41 -3.58
C TYR A 142 -3.93 21.25 -4.04
N ARG A 143 -4.09 21.92 -5.19
CA ARG A 143 -3.22 23.07 -5.53
C ARG A 143 -3.66 24.22 -4.63
N HIS A 144 -2.89 24.51 -3.59
CA HIS A 144 -3.01 25.79 -2.91
C HIS A 144 -2.87 26.90 -3.96
N HIS A 145 -3.95 27.67 -4.13
CA HIS A 145 -3.90 28.95 -4.81
C HIS A 145 -2.92 29.84 -4.05
N ASN A 146 -1.70 30.00 -4.57
CA ASN A 146 -0.84 31.11 -4.18
C ASN A 146 -1.40 32.39 -4.81
N LEU A 147 -2.41 32.97 -4.16
CA LEU A 147 -2.73 34.37 -4.34
C LEU A 147 -1.64 35.20 -3.66
N GLY A 148 -0.80 35.84 -4.47
CA GLY A 148 0.04 36.96 -4.03
C GLY A 148 1.54 36.68 -4.00
N ASN A 149 2.19 36.78 -5.16
CA ASN A 149 3.25 37.77 -5.33
C ASN A 149 3.57 37.94 -6.80
N GLN A 150 3.12 39.06 -7.36
CA GLN A 150 3.72 39.61 -8.56
C GLN A 150 5.13 40.07 -8.21
N ALA A 151 6.14 39.42 -8.78
CA ALA A 151 7.41 40.07 -9.08
C ALA A 151 7.88 39.62 -10.46
N ARG A 152 7.87 40.61 -11.34
CA ARG A 152 8.26 40.67 -12.75
C ARG A 152 9.48 39.82 -13.13
N GLN A 153 9.36 39.24 -14.33
CA GLN A 153 10.33 39.26 -15.44
C GLN A 153 11.82 39.34 -15.07
N HIS A 154 12.58 38.30 -15.43
CA HIS A 154 13.74 38.49 -16.30
C HIS A 154 14.06 37.17 -17.00
N SER A 155 13.83 37.17 -18.32
CA SER A 155 14.49 36.29 -19.26
C SER A 155 16.00 36.55 -19.28
N GLU A 156 16.73 35.54 -19.77
CA GLU A 156 18.13 35.59 -20.22
C GLU A 156 19.20 35.46 -19.13
N GLN A 157 19.73 34.24 -19.00
CA GLN A 157 21.14 33.94 -19.34
C GLN A 157 21.50 32.52 -18.91
N SER A 158 21.16 31.56 -19.77
CA SER A 158 22.02 30.40 -19.94
C SER A 158 23.34 30.87 -20.56
N ALA A 159 24.44 30.24 -20.13
CA ALA A 159 25.83 30.47 -20.56
C ALA A 159 26.55 31.65 -19.91
N ARG A 160 27.28 31.37 -18.83
CA ARG A 160 28.70 31.75 -18.58
C ARG A 160 29.06 31.68 -17.09
N ILE A 161 29.14 30.48 -16.50
CA ILE A 161 30.08 30.24 -15.38
C ILE A 161 30.60 28.79 -15.49
N LEU A 162 31.28 28.51 -16.60
CA LEU A 162 32.16 27.35 -16.79
C LEU A 162 33.52 27.93 -17.18
N ASN A 163 34.18 28.57 -16.21
CA ASN A 163 35.60 28.93 -16.24
C ASN A 163 35.93 29.73 -14.98
N GLN A 164 36.25 29.01 -13.89
CA GLN A 164 37.16 29.48 -12.83
C GLN A 164 37.50 28.34 -11.84
N LEU A 165 37.66 27.11 -12.36
CA LEU A 165 38.29 26.01 -11.61
C LEU A 165 39.74 25.85 -12.06
N SER A 166 40.62 26.63 -11.47
CA SER A 166 42.02 26.28 -11.31
C SER A 166 42.68 27.36 -10.47
N TYR A 167 42.89 27.10 -9.18
CA TYR A 167 44.12 27.37 -8.44
C TYR A 167 43.90 27.02 -6.95
N SER A 168 44.44 25.85 -6.57
CA SER A 168 45.14 25.61 -5.30
C SER A 168 44.43 25.94 -3.98
N ARG A 169 43.83 24.93 -3.33
CA ARG A 169 43.73 24.87 -1.86
C ARG A 169 43.79 23.42 -1.34
N PRO A 170 44.27 23.22 -0.10
CA PRO A 170 44.91 21.98 0.35
C PRO A 170 43.91 20.88 0.72
N SER A 171 44.43 19.66 0.81
CA SER A 171 43.79 18.47 1.35
C SER A 171 42.95 18.78 2.60
N SER A 172 41.63 18.59 2.48
CA SER A 172 40.68 18.67 3.59
C SER A 172 40.72 17.37 4.40
N PRO A 173 40.58 17.43 5.73
CA PRO A 173 40.73 16.30 6.64
C PRO A 173 39.58 15.30 6.50
N SER A 174 39.86 14.03 6.80
CA SER A 174 38.88 12.95 6.87
C SER A 174 37.62 13.35 7.66
N PRO A 175 36.42 12.98 7.20
CA PRO A 175 35.19 13.33 7.89
C PRO A 175 35.16 12.65 9.26
N LYS A 176 35.12 13.46 10.31
CA LYS A 176 34.75 13.05 11.66
C LYS A 176 33.26 12.71 11.65
N SER A 177 32.91 11.61 12.33
CA SER A 177 31.53 11.21 12.62
C SER A 177 30.81 12.29 13.44
N GLU A 178 29.85 12.99 12.83
CA GLU A 178 28.87 13.80 13.55
C GLU A 178 27.82 12.87 14.17
N ASN A 179 27.88 12.73 15.50
CA ASN A 179 26.75 12.24 16.30
C ASN A 179 25.66 13.31 16.25
N THR A 180 24.79 13.25 15.25
CA THR A 180 23.53 13.99 15.25
C THR A 180 22.56 13.18 16.09
N GLU A 181 22.26 13.65 17.31
CA GLU A 181 21.22 13.04 18.14
C GLU A 181 19.88 13.17 17.40
N ASP A 182 19.29 12.03 17.05
CA ASP A 182 18.02 11.96 16.34
C ASP A 182 16.87 12.03 17.36
N TYR A 183 15.99 13.02 17.22
CA TYR A 183 14.88 13.30 18.13
C TYR A 183 13.59 13.47 17.35
N TYR A 184 12.45 13.21 18.00
CA TYR A 184 11.14 13.57 17.46
C TYR A 184 10.99 15.09 17.32
N GLN A 185 10.23 15.51 16.30
CA GLN A 185 9.74 16.89 16.25
C GLN A 185 8.86 17.17 17.49
N PRO A 186 8.92 18.38 18.10
CA PRO A 186 8.17 18.69 19.33
C PRO A 186 6.67 18.43 19.23
N PHE A 187 6.08 18.68 18.07
CA PHE A 187 4.66 18.40 17.82
C PHE A 187 4.35 16.88 17.81
N THR A 188 5.25 16.07 17.23
CA THR A 188 5.14 14.61 17.25
C THR A 188 5.29 14.06 18.67
N GLN A 189 6.26 14.59 19.42
CA GLN A 189 6.48 14.21 20.81
C GLN A 189 5.23 14.45 21.66
N ASN A 190 4.64 15.65 21.58
CA ASN A 190 3.41 15.99 22.30
C ASN A 190 2.24 15.08 21.92
N TYR A 191 2.15 14.68 20.65
CA TYR A 191 1.12 13.74 20.18
C TYR A 191 1.28 12.36 20.81
N ILE A 192 2.50 11.81 20.79
CA ILE A 192 2.81 10.50 21.39
C ILE A 192 2.51 10.53 22.89
N GLU A 193 2.98 11.56 23.60
CA GLU A 193 2.74 11.74 25.04
C GLU A 193 1.24 11.85 25.36
N HIS A 194 0.49 12.59 24.55
CA HIS A 194 -0.95 12.69 24.70
C HIS A 194 -1.63 11.33 24.54
N CYS A 195 -1.31 10.57 23.48
CA CYS A 195 -1.88 9.24 23.26
C CYS A 195 -1.56 8.28 24.41
N GLN A 196 -0.34 8.31 24.94
CA GLN A 196 0.08 7.49 26.08
C GLN A 196 -0.64 7.87 27.38
N THR A 197 -0.79 9.17 27.64
CA THR A 197 -1.41 9.68 28.87
C THR A 197 -2.92 9.49 28.87
N SER A 198 -3.56 9.70 27.72
CA SER A 198 -5.01 9.61 27.55
C SER A 198 -5.53 8.17 27.47
N LYS A 199 -4.65 7.16 27.37
CA LYS A 199 -5.02 5.73 27.22
C LYS A 199 -6.12 5.53 26.17
N LEU A 200 -5.94 6.17 25.01
CA LEU A 200 -6.91 6.08 23.92
C LEU A 200 -7.07 4.62 23.49
N GLU A 201 -8.31 4.21 23.21
CA GLU A 201 -8.57 2.91 22.60
C GLU A 201 -7.89 2.83 21.23
N THR A 202 -7.25 1.70 20.96
CA THR A 202 -6.51 1.48 19.70
C THR A 202 -7.50 1.22 18.57
N ILE A 203 -7.06 1.46 17.32
CA ILE A 203 -7.89 1.24 16.15
C ILE A 203 -8.31 -0.24 16.06
N ALA A 204 -7.40 -1.17 16.37
CA ALA A 204 -7.71 -2.60 16.43
C ALA A 204 -8.84 -2.93 17.41
N VAL A 205 -8.83 -2.34 18.61
CA VAL A 205 -9.90 -2.54 19.60
C VAL A 205 -11.22 -2.00 19.09
N ARG A 206 -11.22 -0.78 18.53
CA ARG A 206 -12.42 -0.14 17.98
C ARG A 206 -13.01 -0.95 16.83
N ILE A 207 -12.18 -1.49 15.93
CA ILE A 207 -12.64 -2.34 14.81
C ILE A 207 -13.24 -3.65 15.32
N ASN A 208 -12.59 -4.30 16.29
CA ASN A 208 -13.11 -5.54 16.87
C ASN A 208 -14.51 -5.35 17.48
N GLN A 209 -14.81 -4.18 18.07
CA GLN A 209 -16.13 -3.87 18.60
C GLN A 209 -17.22 -3.74 17.51
N LEU A 210 -16.84 -3.42 16.27
CA LEU A 210 -17.80 -3.24 15.16
C LEU A 210 -18.35 -4.57 14.61
N ASN A 211 -17.72 -5.70 14.96
CA ASN A 211 -18.07 -7.04 14.48
C ASN A 211 -18.28 -7.06 12.97
N LEU A 212 -17.22 -6.75 12.22
CA LEU A 212 -17.27 -6.63 10.77
C LEU A 212 -17.52 -7.99 10.10
N THR A 213 -18.27 -7.97 9.01
CA THR A 213 -18.31 -9.07 8.04
C THR A 213 -17.13 -8.95 7.05
N ASN A 214 -16.77 -10.05 6.37
CA ASN A 214 -15.67 -10.05 5.39
C ASN A 214 -15.82 -8.98 4.30
N GLU A 215 -17.06 -8.63 3.92
CA GLU A 215 -17.32 -7.58 2.92
C GLU A 215 -17.21 -6.16 3.48
N GLU A 216 -17.34 -6.01 4.80
CA GLU A 216 -17.20 -4.74 5.52
C GLU A 216 -15.74 -4.47 5.88
N GLU A 217 -14.91 -5.51 6.08
CA GLU A 217 -13.48 -5.37 6.33
C GLU A 217 -12.76 -4.58 5.22
N LEU A 218 -13.24 -4.67 3.98
CA LEU A 218 -12.70 -3.92 2.84
C LEU A 218 -12.77 -2.40 3.03
N LEU A 219 -13.71 -1.89 3.84
CA LEU A 219 -13.81 -0.46 4.17
C LEU A 219 -12.66 -0.01 5.09
N PHE A 220 -12.05 -0.94 5.82
CA PHE A 220 -11.06 -0.64 6.84
C PHE A 220 -9.61 -0.99 6.44
N GLU A 221 -9.36 -1.33 5.17
CA GLU A 221 -8.02 -1.70 4.69
C GLU A 221 -6.96 -0.63 4.95
N ASP A 222 -7.31 0.66 4.82
CA ASP A 222 -6.39 1.77 5.04
C ASP A 222 -5.99 1.94 6.54
N PHE A 223 -6.60 1.16 7.45
CA PHE A 223 -6.32 1.14 8.89
C PHE A 223 -5.44 -0.03 9.35
N LYS A 224 -4.79 -0.72 8.41
CA LYS A 224 -3.82 -1.77 8.70
C LYS A 224 -2.40 -1.22 8.65
N ASP A 225 -1.58 -1.68 9.57
CA ASP A 225 -0.15 -1.46 9.51
C ASP A 225 0.43 -2.26 8.33
N PRO A 226 1.20 -1.64 7.43
CA PRO A 226 1.67 -2.29 6.22
C PRO A 226 2.79 -3.32 6.46
N ILE A 227 3.35 -3.38 7.67
CA ILE A 227 4.36 -4.34 8.12
C ILE A 227 3.70 -5.52 8.82
N THR A 228 2.81 -5.26 9.79
CA THR A 228 2.15 -6.36 10.53
C THR A 228 0.97 -6.94 9.75
N LEU A 229 0.39 -6.18 8.82
CA LEU A 229 -0.83 -6.48 8.07
C LEU A 229 -2.08 -6.61 8.95
N ASP A 230 -1.97 -6.20 10.22
CA ASP A 230 -3.04 -6.16 11.21
C ASP A 230 -3.45 -4.71 11.46
N TYR A 231 -4.65 -4.51 12.01
CA TYR A 231 -5.11 -3.18 12.42
C TYR A 231 -4.19 -2.57 13.48
N PHE A 232 -4.06 -1.24 13.52
CA PHE A 232 -3.15 -0.58 14.45
C PHE A 232 -3.46 -0.93 15.92
N GLU A 233 -2.53 -1.66 16.55
CA GLU A 233 -2.60 -2.11 17.94
C GLU A 233 -1.93 -1.13 18.91
N ASP A 234 -1.28 -0.09 18.40
CA ASP A 234 -0.66 0.96 19.20
C ASP A 234 -0.97 2.38 18.68
N ILE A 235 -0.08 3.35 18.95
CA ILE A 235 -0.19 4.72 18.49
C ILE A 235 0.17 4.78 16.99
N PRO A 236 -0.79 5.03 16.10
CA PRO A 236 -0.50 5.19 14.69
C PRO A 236 0.33 6.45 14.48
N VAL A 237 1.39 6.34 13.68
CA VAL A 237 2.24 7.46 13.29
C VAL A 237 2.50 7.40 11.79
N MET A 238 2.74 8.57 11.20
CA MET A 238 3.03 8.69 9.78
C MET A 238 4.53 8.86 9.54
N TYR A 239 5.09 8.07 8.65
CA TYR A 239 6.46 8.19 8.17
C TYR A 239 6.45 8.04 6.64
N ASP A 240 7.04 9.00 5.93
CA ASP A 240 7.06 9.06 4.46
C ASP A 240 5.70 8.72 3.81
N GLU A 241 4.66 9.47 4.22
CA GLU A 241 3.28 9.36 3.71
C GLU A 241 2.52 8.05 4.05
N ARG A 242 3.08 7.19 4.91
CA ARG A 242 2.45 5.93 5.34
C ARG A 242 2.22 5.88 6.82
N TYR A 243 1.18 5.13 7.23
CA TYR A 243 0.86 4.92 8.63
C TYR A 243 1.46 3.61 9.15
N TYR A 244 2.02 3.67 10.34
CA TYR A 244 2.65 2.54 11.03
C TYR A 244 2.26 2.55 12.50
N ASN A 245 2.32 1.39 13.11
CA ASN A 245 2.44 1.29 14.55
C ASN A 245 3.77 1.93 15.00
N LEU A 246 3.71 2.76 16.04
CA LEU A 246 4.89 3.43 16.60
C LEU A 246 5.93 2.41 17.09
N SER A 247 5.49 1.34 17.73
CA SER A 247 6.36 0.26 18.23
C SER A 247 7.10 -0.43 17.08
N THR A 248 6.43 -0.66 15.95
CA THR A 248 7.01 -1.28 14.76
C THR A 248 8.09 -0.39 14.14
N LEU A 249 7.82 0.90 13.96
CA LEU A 249 8.85 1.84 13.48
C LEU A 249 10.03 1.97 14.46
N LEU A 250 9.75 1.98 15.76
CA LEU A 250 10.79 2.05 16.79
C LEU A 250 11.67 0.80 16.82
N GLU A 251 11.11 -0.38 16.58
CA GLU A 251 11.87 -1.62 16.47
C GLU A 251 12.79 -1.59 15.25
N LEU A 252 12.30 -1.12 14.09
CA LEU A 252 13.13 -0.95 12.92
C LEU A 252 14.27 0.06 13.16
N TYR A 253 13.95 1.21 13.75
CA TYR A 253 14.92 2.25 14.09
C TYR A 253 16.02 1.73 15.04
N LYS A 254 15.64 1.07 16.14
CA LYS A 254 16.59 0.50 17.11
C LYS A 254 17.52 -0.54 16.50
N ASN A 255 17.01 -1.32 15.54
CA ASN A 255 17.78 -2.33 14.83
C ASN A 255 18.56 -1.77 13.64
N SER A 256 18.62 -0.44 13.47
CA SER A 256 19.24 0.24 12.31
C SER A 256 18.73 -0.31 10.97
N ARG A 257 17.48 -0.79 10.96
CA ARG A 257 16.82 -1.25 9.74
C ARG A 257 16.26 -0.03 9.02
N PRO A 258 16.48 0.09 7.70
CA PRO A 258 15.86 1.16 6.95
C PRO A 258 14.35 0.97 6.91
N ASP A 259 13.63 2.04 6.56
CA ASP A 259 12.19 1.96 6.32
C ASP A 259 11.92 0.89 5.24
N PRO A 260 10.91 0.01 5.42
CA PRO A 260 10.72 -1.15 4.55
C PRO A 260 10.42 -0.78 3.10
N PHE A 261 9.91 0.43 2.86
CA PHE A 261 9.39 0.85 1.56
C PHE A 261 10.33 1.79 0.84
N THR A 262 10.91 2.76 1.56
CA THR A 262 11.78 3.81 1.01
C THR A 262 13.24 3.39 1.04
N ARG A 263 13.58 2.44 1.92
CA ARG A 263 14.96 1.98 2.19
C ARG A 263 15.89 3.08 2.72
N ASN A 264 15.33 4.23 3.07
CA ASN A 264 16.07 5.28 3.71
C ASN A 264 16.31 4.92 5.17
N PRO A 265 17.45 5.31 5.76
CA PRO A 265 17.64 5.22 7.19
C PRO A 265 16.49 5.92 7.90
N LEU A 266 15.85 5.21 8.82
CA LEU A 266 14.79 5.79 9.65
C LEU A 266 15.36 6.95 10.46
N LYS A 267 14.60 8.04 10.48
CA LYS A 267 14.92 9.24 11.26
C LYS A 267 13.73 9.57 12.15
N LEU A 268 13.92 9.68 13.45
CA LEU A 268 12.87 10.06 14.39
C LEU A 268 12.26 11.42 14.03
N ALA A 269 13.07 12.34 13.51
CA ALA A 269 12.60 13.65 13.03
C ALA A 269 11.61 13.57 11.84
N GLY A 270 11.60 12.44 11.10
CA GLY A 270 10.67 12.21 9.99
C GLY A 270 9.33 11.59 10.42
N ILE A 271 9.20 11.18 11.69
CA ILE A 271 7.96 10.63 12.23
C ILE A 271 7.00 11.79 12.55
N SER A 272 5.77 11.67 12.07
CA SER A 272 4.72 12.68 12.21
C SER A 272 3.42 12.07 12.75
N PRO A 273 2.52 12.88 13.34
CA PRO A 273 1.26 12.36 13.89
C PRO A 273 0.29 11.82 12.83
N ALA A 274 -0.36 10.68 13.10
CA ALA A 274 -1.39 10.12 12.24
C ALA A 274 -2.80 10.71 12.48
N ARG A 275 -2.91 12.02 12.70
CA ARG A 275 -4.21 12.67 13.01
C ARG A 275 -5.23 12.49 11.89
N THR A 276 -4.79 12.56 10.65
CA THR A 276 -5.65 12.37 9.47
C THR A 276 -6.23 10.96 9.43
N LEU A 277 -5.42 9.93 9.71
CA LEU A 277 -5.91 8.56 9.83
C LEU A 277 -7.01 8.45 10.90
N LEU A 278 -6.75 8.99 12.09
CA LEU A 278 -7.72 8.92 13.20
C LEU A 278 -9.02 9.65 12.89
N ASN A 279 -8.97 10.80 12.22
CA ASN A 279 -10.17 11.53 11.79
C ASN A 279 -10.96 10.72 10.74
N ASN A 280 -10.27 10.13 9.77
CA ASN A 280 -10.89 9.33 8.71
C ASN A 280 -11.57 8.06 9.28
N PHE A 281 -11.09 7.54 10.42
CA PHE A 281 -11.70 6.37 11.05
C PHE A 281 -13.17 6.60 11.39
N ASP A 282 -13.48 7.76 11.97
CA ASP A 282 -14.86 8.09 12.36
C ASP A 282 -15.78 8.25 11.13
N GLU A 283 -15.24 8.76 10.02
CA GLU A 283 -15.96 8.87 8.74
C GLU A 283 -16.29 7.49 8.16
N VAL A 284 -15.34 6.56 8.17
CA VAL A 284 -15.54 5.20 7.66
C VAL A 284 -16.52 4.42 8.53
N VAL A 285 -16.50 4.60 9.85
CA VAL A 285 -17.51 4.03 10.76
C VAL A 285 -18.90 4.55 10.41
N LEU A 286 -19.05 5.84 10.10
CA LEU A 286 -20.33 6.41 9.67
C LEU A 286 -20.80 5.78 8.34
N GLU A 287 -19.91 5.54 7.39
CA GLU A 287 -20.24 4.84 6.14
C GLU A 287 -20.68 3.39 6.36
N LEU A 288 -20.01 2.67 7.27
CA LEU A 288 -20.41 1.33 7.68
C LEU A 288 -21.85 1.32 8.21
N HIS A 289 -22.20 2.27 9.09
CA HIS A 289 -23.56 2.36 9.63
C HIS A 289 -24.59 2.63 8.52
N LYS A 290 -24.31 3.53 7.58
CA LYS A 290 -25.18 3.79 6.42
C LYS A 290 -25.37 2.53 5.57
N LYS A 291 -24.29 1.76 5.32
CA LYS A 291 -24.36 0.51 4.55
C LYS A 291 -25.24 -0.53 5.26
N ARG A 292 -25.09 -0.68 6.58
CA ARG A 292 -25.90 -1.60 7.40
C ARG A 292 -27.37 -1.20 7.41
N GLU A 293 -27.69 0.09 7.47
CA GLU A 293 -29.07 0.58 7.40
C GLU A 293 -29.70 0.36 6.03
N ALA A 294 -28.97 0.61 4.95
CA ALA A 294 -29.45 0.36 3.59
C ALA A 294 -29.75 -1.12 3.34
N ILE A 295 -28.94 -2.04 3.89
CA ILE A 295 -29.20 -3.48 3.80
C ILE A 295 -30.47 -3.87 4.57
N LYS A 296 -30.70 -3.29 5.76
CA LYS A 296 -31.93 -3.53 6.53
C LYS A 296 -33.19 -3.02 5.82
N GLN A 297 -33.11 -1.91 5.11
CA GLN A 297 -34.23 -1.34 4.35
C GLN A 297 -34.51 -2.08 3.03
N ASN A 298 -33.50 -2.75 2.46
CA ASN A 298 -33.62 -3.53 1.23
C ASN A 298 -33.81 -5.03 1.46
N ALA A 299 -33.86 -5.49 2.71
CA ALA A 299 -34.26 -6.86 3.01
C ALA A 299 -35.75 -7.01 2.67
N PRO A 300 -36.15 -7.95 1.79
CA PRO A 300 -37.54 -8.12 1.42
C PRO A 300 -38.38 -8.44 2.67
N ASP A 301 -39.52 -7.75 2.82
CA ASP A 301 -40.60 -8.04 3.77
C ASP A 301 -41.18 -9.44 3.51
N HIS A 302 -40.42 -10.49 3.79
CA HIS A 302 -40.83 -11.88 3.67
C HIS A 302 -40.77 -12.58 5.03
N LEU A 303 -41.30 -11.92 6.07
CA LEU A 303 -41.61 -12.52 7.37
C LEU A 303 -42.91 -11.95 7.94
N LEU A 304 -43.94 -11.82 7.12
CA LEU A 304 -45.33 -11.71 7.55
C LEU A 304 -46.18 -12.57 6.62
N ASP A 305 -46.20 -13.89 6.81
CA ASP A 305 -47.34 -14.74 6.38
C ASP A 305 -47.26 -16.24 6.78
N GLU A 306 -46.31 -16.69 7.62
CA GLU A 306 -46.34 -18.09 8.11
C GLU A 306 -47.07 -18.29 9.46
N GLU A 307 -47.33 -17.25 10.25
CA GLU A 307 -48.11 -17.41 11.51
C GLU A 307 -49.63 -17.31 11.32
N THR A 308 -50.13 -16.83 10.18
CA THR A 308 -51.58 -16.69 9.91
C THR A 308 -52.21 -17.92 9.23
N GLN A 309 -51.43 -18.86 8.71
CA GLN A 309 -51.97 -20.10 8.13
C GLN A 309 -52.05 -21.29 9.12
N SER A 310 -51.34 -21.24 10.26
CA SER A 310 -51.45 -22.31 11.27
C SER A 310 -52.69 -22.20 12.17
N SER A 311 -53.36 -21.04 12.22
CA SER A 311 -54.51 -20.82 13.12
C SER A 311 -55.88 -21.17 12.50
N GLN A 312 -55.98 -21.39 11.19
CA GLN A 312 -57.26 -21.73 10.53
C GLN A 312 -57.51 -23.23 10.35
N GLN A 313 -56.56 -24.11 10.67
CA GLN A 313 -56.75 -25.57 10.63
C GLN A 313 -57.15 -26.20 11.98
N LEU A 314 -57.27 -25.41 13.06
CA LEU A 314 -57.64 -25.92 14.39
C LEU A 314 -59.12 -25.71 14.79
N PHE A 315 -59.97 -25.17 13.89
CA PHE A 315 -61.42 -25.01 14.13
C PHE A 315 -62.31 -25.64 13.04
N LYS A 316 -61.91 -26.81 12.53
CA LYS A 316 -62.83 -27.72 11.83
C LYS A 316 -62.58 -29.17 12.23
N ARG A 317 -63.12 -29.56 13.37
CA ARG A 317 -63.65 -30.90 13.66
C ARG A 317 -64.59 -30.83 14.85
#